data_AF-A0A3D8Y2J0-F1
#
_entry.id   AF-A0A3D8Y2J0-F1
#
_cell.length_a   1.000
_cell.length_b   1.000
_cell.length_c   1.000
_cell.angle_alpha   90.00
_cell.angle_beta   90.00
_cell.angle_gamma   90.00
#
_symmetry.space_group_name_H-M   'P 1'
#
loop_
_entity.id
_entity.type
_entity.pdbx_description
1 polymer ?
#
loop_
_entity_poly.entity_id
_entity_poly.type
_entity_poly.pdbx_seq_one_letter_code
_entity_poly.pdbx_strand_id
1 'polypeptide(L)'
;MIISVSESSANGISEEEKEIYLSAKTKAGYSCGNMSIETEKLSYKNQLLINYKKIITPTICTLSGGPASSQIKLGALQNGEYKLELKSPQWSNEGILKVDSTQITLIFNNPNGIEIPEPVFKR
;
A
#
# COMPACT_ATOMS: atom_id res chain seq x y z
N MET A 1 6.85 -8.46 3.47
CA MET A 1 5.60 -7.95 2.87
C MET A 1 5.94 -7.31 1.54
N ILE A 2 5.20 -7.56 0.49
CA ILE A 2 5.37 -6.95 -0.82
C ILE A 2 4.45 -5.73 -0.87
N ILE A 3 5.00 -4.57 -1.19
CA ILE A 3 4.29 -3.29 -1.25
C ILE A 3 4.30 -2.79 -2.69
N SER A 4 3.16 -2.29 -3.15
CA SER A 4 3.03 -1.65 -4.45
C SER A 4 2.06 -0.48 -4.36
N VAL A 5 2.13 0.44 -5.31
CA VAL A 5 1.20 1.56 -5.42
C VAL A 5 0.44 1.45 -6.74
N SER A 6 -0.80 1.95 -6.74
CA SER A 6 -1.65 2.03 -7.92
C SER A 6 -2.56 3.23 -7.82
N GLU A 7 -3.25 3.54 -8.90
CA GLU A 7 -4.20 4.64 -8.98
C GLU A 7 -5.53 4.17 -9.57
N SER A 8 -6.64 4.82 -9.20
CA SER A 8 -7.94 4.58 -9.84
C SER A 8 -7.94 5.11 -11.28
N SER A 9 -8.29 4.26 -12.24
CA SER A 9 -8.50 4.67 -13.62
C SER A 9 -9.99 4.92 -13.87
N ALA A 10 -10.39 6.18 -13.95
CA ALA A 10 -11.71 6.58 -14.44
C ALA A 10 -11.54 7.68 -15.51
N ASN A 11 -12.17 7.48 -16.67
CA ASN A 11 -12.08 8.42 -17.78
C ASN A 11 -12.72 9.77 -17.39
N GLY A 12 -12.02 10.87 -17.69
CA GLY A 12 -12.52 12.23 -17.50
C GLY A 12 -12.29 12.82 -16.10
N ILE A 13 -11.55 12.13 -15.22
CA ILE A 13 -11.11 12.65 -13.93
C ILE A 13 -9.70 13.22 -14.09
N SER A 14 -9.43 14.41 -13.52
CA SER A 14 -8.10 15.00 -13.56
C SER A 14 -7.11 14.18 -12.70
N GLU A 15 -5.81 14.24 -13.01
CA GLU A 15 -4.79 13.52 -12.23
C GLU A 15 -4.90 13.83 -10.72
N GLU A 16 -5.18 15.07 -10.36
CA GLU A 16 -5.29 15.51 -8.96
C GLU A 16 -6.52 14.96 -8.21
N GLU A 17 -7.47 14.38 -8.94
CA GLU A 17 -8.69 13.79 -8.40
C GLU A 17 -8.64 12.26 -8.39
N LYS A 18 -7.64 11.64 -9.02
CA LYS A 18 -7.50 10.18 -9.02
C LYS A 18 -7.04 9.68 -7.67
N GLU A 19 -7.67 8.59 -7.23
CA GLU A 19 -7.43 7.99 -5.92
C GLU A 19 -6.20 7.09 -5.95
N ILE A 20 -5.24 7.36 -5.07
CA ILE A 20 -4.03 6.54 -4.92
C ILE A 20 -4.29 5.45 -3.89
N TYR A 21 -3.84 4.23 -4.20
CA TYR A 21 -3.93 3.07 -3.33
C TYR A 21 -2.55 2.50 -3.07
N LEU A 22 -2.29 2.19 -1.79
CA LEU A 22 -1.16 1.36 -1.40
C LEU A 22 -1.65 -0.08 -1.24
N SER A 23 -1.07 -1.00 -2.00
CA SER A 23 -1.37 -2.41 -1.90
C SER A 23 -0.27 -3.12 -1.12
N ALA A 24 -0.68 -4.06 -0.26
CA ALA A 24 0.22 -4.89 0.51
C ALA A 24 -0.15 -6.37 0.35
N LYS A 25 0.86 -7.21 0.15
CA LYS A 25 0.71 -8.67 0.10
C LYS A 25 1.75 -9.34 1.00
N THR A 26 1.37 -10.42 1.64
CA THR A 26 2.34 -11.27 2.33
C THR A 26 3.25 -11.99 1.31
N LYS A 27 4.50 -12.31 1.71
CA LYS A 27 5.40 -13.12 0.86
C LYS A 27 4.96 -14.59 0.85
N ALA A 28 4.49 -15.08 1.99
CA ALA A 28 3.96 -16.43 2.14
C ALA A 28 2.55 -16.52 1.53
N GLY A 29 2.26 -17.66 0.91
CA GLY A 29 0.89 -18.04 0.56
C GLY A 29 0.21 -18.72 1.75
N TYR A 30 -1.12 -18.62 1.78
CA TYR A 30 -1.99 -19.27 2.74
C TYR A 30 -2.94 -20.22 1.99
N SER A 31 -3.52 -21.17 2.71
CA SER A 31 -4.48 -22.12 2.15
C SER A 31 -5.77 -21.46 1.64
N CYS A 32 -5.99 -20.20 1.99
CA CYS A 32 -7.23 -19.47 1.72
C CYS A 32 -6.98 -18.20 0.90
N GLY A 33 -7.63 -18.10 -0.24
CA GLY A 33 -7.33 -17.07 -1.26
C GLY A 33 -7.88 -15.69 -0.95
N ASN A 34 -8.82 -15.61 -0.01
CA ASN A 34 -9.45 -14.38 0.43
C ASN A 34 -9.02 -13.96 1.85
N MET A 35 -7.86 -14.44 2.34
CA MET A 35 -7.26 -13.86 3.54
C MET A 35 -6.89 -12.40 3.30
N SER A 36 -7.12 -11.57 4.31
CA SER A 36 -6.77 -10.15 4.25
C SER A 36 -5.79 -9.75 5.34
N ILE A 37 -5.14 -8.61 5.14
CA ILE A 37 -4.31 -7.98 6.17
C ILE A 37 -5.14 -6.86 6.80
N GLU A 38 -5.37 -6.94 8.10
CA GLU A 38 -5.97 -5.84 8.86
C GLU A 38 -4.99 -4.66 8.88
N THR A 39 -5.47 -3.53 8.39
CA THR A 39 -4.68 -2.30 8.30
C THR A 39 -5.41 -1.13 8.94
N GLU A 40 -4.62 -0.19 9.44
CA GLU A 40 -5.10 1.10 9.91
C GLU A 40 -4.28 2.19 9.22
N LYS A 41 -4.97 3.21 8.72
CA LYS A 41 -4.37 4.38 8.11
C LYS A 41 -4.62 5.58 8.99
N LEU A 42 -3.56 6.33 9.29
CA LEU A 42 -3.64 7.69 9.79
C LEU A 42 -3.03 8.64 8.77
N SER A 43 -3.68 9.77 8.55
CA SER A 43 -3.21 10.80 7.63
C SER A 43 -3.25 12.14 8.35
N TYR A 44 -2.10 12.83 8.41
CA TYR A 44 -1.99 14.15 9.02
C TYR A 44 -1.05 15.03 8.21
N LYS A 45 -1.58 16.09 7.59
CA LYS A 45 -0.84 16.95 6.66
C LYS A 45 -0.14 16.10 5.59
N ASN A 46 1.18 16.25 5.44
CA ASN A 46 2.00 15.50 4.48
C ASN A 46 2.57 14.21 5.10
N GLN A 47 1.89 13.61 6.08
CA GLN A 47 2.31 12.36 6.71
C GLN A 47 1.23 11.30 6.59
N LEU A 48 1.64 10.12 6.13
CA LEU A 48 0.84 8.93 5.99
C LEU A 48 1.44 7.83 6.85
N LEU A 49 0.67 7.30 7.79
CA LEU A 49 1.05 6.16 8.61
C LEU A 49 0.13 4.99 8.29
N ILE A 50 0.73 3.84 7.97
CA ILE A 50 0.04 2.59 7.69
C ILE A 50 0.50 1.54 8.71
N ASN A 51 -0.41 1.09 9.55
CA ASN A 51 -0.18 0.02 10.52
C ASN A 51 -0.78 -1.29 9.99
N TYR A 52 0.06 -2.29 9.72
CA TYR A 52 -0.32 -3.66 9.40
C TYR A 52 -0.42 -4.46 10.69
N LYS A 53 -1.63 -4.81 11.13
CA LYS A 53 -1.89 -5.37 12.47
C LYS A 53 -1.76 -6.89 12.50
N LYS A 54 -2.61 -7.60 11.75
CA LYS A 54 -2.66 -9.07 11.71
C LYS A 54 -3.29 -9.56 10.41
N ILE A 55 -3.17 -10.86 10.17
CA ILE A 55 -3.88 -11.55 9.09
C ILE A 55 -5.28 -11.92 9.60
N ILE A 56 -6.28 -11.62 8.78
CA ILE A 56 -7.67 -11.98 9.04
C ILE A 56 -8.02 -13.20 8.20
N THR A 57 -8.39 -14.26 8.90
CA THR A 57 -8.97 -15.45 8.29
C THR A 57 -10.47 -15.24 8.11
N PRO A 58 -10.99 -15.31 6.89
CA PRO A 58 -12.42 -15.16 6.64
C PRO A 58 -13.19 -16.40 7.13
N THR A 59 -14.46 -16.21 7.47
CA THR A 59 -15.35 -17.33 7.86
C THR A 59 -15.58 -18.31 6.72
N ILE A 60 -15.67 -17.81 5.48
CA ILE A 60 -15.81 -18.61 4.27
C ILE A 60 -14.52 -18.51 3.48
N CYS A 61 -13.94 -19.66 3.16
CA CYS A 61 -12.67 -19.75 2.47
C CYS A 61 -12.85 -20.09 0.99
N THR A 62 -12.23 -19.29 0.11
CA THR A 62 -12.14 -19.62 -1.32
C THR A 62 -11.08 -20.70 -1.54
N LEU A 63 -11.41 -21.71 -2.34
CA LEU A 63 -10.56 -22.90 -2.57
C LEU A 63 -9.23 -22.63 -3.27
N SER A 64 -9.04 -21.44 -3.84
CA SER A 64 -7.74 -20.99 -4.34
C SER A 64 -6.87 -20.55 -3.18
N GLY A 65 -5.68 -21.11 -3.01
CA GLY A 65 -4.67 -20.57 -2.07
C GLY A 65 -4.07 -19.26 -2.60
N GLY A 66 -3.51 -18.45 -1.71
CA GLY A 66 -2.92 -17.17 -2.11
C GLY A 66 -2.33 -16.36 -0.96
N PRO A 67 -1.61 -15.27 -1.24
CA PRO A 67 -1.11 -14.39 -0.21
C PRO A 67 -2.26 -13.64 0.47
N ALA A 68 -2.15 -13.41 1.78
CA ALA A 68 -3.00 -12.42 2.45
C ALA A 68 -2.70 -11.03 1.87
N SER A 69 -3.74 -10.25 1.61
CA SER A 69 -3.62 -8.95 0.94
C SER A 69 -4.45 -7.83 1.57
N SER A 70 -4.07 -6.58 1.33
CA SER A 70 -4.85 -5.41 1.70
C SER A 70 -4.62 -4.31 0.68
N GLN A 71 -5.66 -3.52 0.42
CA GLN A 71 -5.61 -2.35 -0.44
C GLN A 71 -6.04 -1.15 0.41
N ILE A 72 -5.11 -0.22 0.62
CA ILE A 72 -5.30 0.93 1.50
C ILE A 72 -5.48 2.18 0.64
N LYS A 73 -6.65 2.81 0.75
CA LYS A 73 -6.95 4.07 0.06
C LYS A 73 -6.18 5.23 0.70
N LEU A 74 -5.17 5.76 0.00
CA LEU A 74 -4.41 6.92 0.47
C LEU A 74 -5.20 8.20 0.29
N GLY A 75 -5.96 8.30 -0.80
CA GLY A 75 -6.73 9.49 -1.17
C GLY A 75 -6.29 10.03 -2.54
N ALA A 76 -6.96 11.07 -3.01
CA ALA A 76 -6.47 11.93 -4.07
C ALA A 76 -5.38 12.86 -3.49
N LEU A 77 -4.11 12.52 -3.74
CA LEU A 77 -2.97 13.28 -3.26
C LEU A 77 -2.50 14.26 -4.34
N GLN A 78 -2.21 15.48 -3.91
CA GLN A 78 -1.64 16.51 -4.76
C GLN A 78 -0.18 16.19 -5.09
N ASN A 79 0.35 16.84 -6.12
CA ASN A 79 1.77 16.72 -6.44
C ASN A 79 2.62 17.21 -5.25
N GLY A 80 3.60 16.41 -4.85
CA GLY A 80 4.44 16.71 -3.69
C GLY A 80 5.04 15.48 -3.04
N GLU A 81 5.72 15.73 -1.91
CA GLU A 81 6.36 14.68 -1.11
C GLU A 81 5.62 14.49 0.21
N TYR A 82 5.34 13.23 0.51
CA TYR A 82 4.63 12.80 1.70
C TYR A 82 5.53 11.85 2.49
N LYS A 83 5.72 12.13 3.79
CA LYS A 83 6.35 11.15 4.68
C LYS A 83 5.43 9.92 4.75
N LEU A 84 5.96 8.76 4.42
CA LEU A 84 5.25 7.49 4.48
C LEU A 84 5.90 6.58 5.53
N GLU A 85 5.14 6.21 6.53
CA GLU A 85 5.58 5.29 7.57
C GLU A 85 4.78 3.99 7.49
N LEU A 86 5.48 2.86 7.33
CA LEU A 86 4.90 1.53 7.23
C LEU A 86 5.32 0.72 8.45
N LYS A 87 4.35 0.29 9.26
CA LYS A 87 4.60 -0.45 10.51
C LYS A 87 3.93 -1.79 10.56
N SER A 88 4.59 -2.75 11.17
CA SER A 88 3.99 -3.96 11.72
C SER A 88 4.50 -4.18 13.15
N PRO A 89 3.97 -5.15 13.90
CA PRO A 89 4.52 -5.52 15.20
C PRO A 89 6.02 -5.90 15.19
N GLN A 90 6.58 -6.26 14.03
CA GLN A 90 7.95 -6.78 13.91
C GLN A 90 8.93 -5.81 13.25
N TRP A 91 8.45 -4.78 12.54
CA TRP A 91 9.28 -3.88 11.77
C TRP A 91 8.61 -2.52 11.58
N SER A 92 9.43 -1.49 11.38
CA SER A 92 8.99 -0.13 11.06
C SER A 92 9.89 0.41 9.96
N ASN A 93 9.29 0.97 8.92
CA ASN A 93 10.00 1.58 7.80
C ASN A 93 9.50 3.00 7.61
N GLU A 94 10.41 3.95 7.59
CA GLU A 94 10.14 5.33 7.19
C GLU A 94 10.65 5.57 5.78
N GLY A 95 9.86 6.26 4.98
CA GLY A 95 10.19 6.58 3.61
C GLY A 95 9.41 7.79 3.11
N ILE A 96 9.49 8.01 1.81
CA ILE A 96 8.81 9.10 1.11
C ILE A 96 7.93 8.49 0.02
N LEU A 97 6.68 8.94 -0.04
CA LEU A 97 5.81 8.80 -1.19
C LEU A 97 5.88 10.12 -1.95
N LYS A 98 6.45 10.09 -3.15
CA LYS A 98 6.49 11.24 -4.05
C LYS A 98 5.42 11.09 -5.12
N VAL A 99 4.57 12.09 -5.24
CA VAL A 99 3.50 12.17 -6.23
C VAL A 99 3.86 13.27 -7.21
N ASP A 100 4.02 12.90 -8.49
CA ASP A 100 4.23 13.82 -9.59
C ASP A 100 3.08 13.66 -10.61
N SER A 101 3.01 14.57 -11.59
CA SER A 101 1.98 14.52 -12.64
C SER A 101 2.05 13.29 -13.56
N THR A 102 3.19 12.60 -13.58
CA THR A 102 3.45 11.47 -14.50
C THR A 102 3.72 10.16 -13.78
N GLN A 103 4.03 10.21 -12.49
CA GLN A 103 4.45 9.03 -11.75
C GLN A 103 4.24 9.19 -10.24
N ILE A 104 4.20 8.05 -9.56
CA ILE A 104 4.19 7.94 -8.11
C ILE A 104 5.40 7.08 -7.71
N THR A 105 6.24 7.58 -6.81
CA THR A 105 7.49 6.92 -6.40
C THR A 105 7.50 6.63 -4.90
N LEU A 106 7.86 5.40 -4.53
CA LEU A 106 8.14 4.95 -3.17
C LEU A 106 9.65 4.95 -2.92
N ILE A 107 10.10 5.71 -1.94
CA ILE A 107 11.53 5.86 -1.61
C ILE A 107 11.74 5.41 -0.17
N PHE A 108 12.42 4.27 0.01
CA PHE A 108 12.77 3.72 1.32
C PHE A 108 14.26 3.37 1.34
N ASN A 109 14.99 3.88 2.33
CA ASN A 109 16.39 3.56 2.52
C ASN A 109 16.51 2.26 3.34
N ASN A 110 17.03 1.20 2.73
CA ASN A 110 17.26 -0.11 3.36
C ASN A 110 16.01 -0.68 4.07
N PRO A 111 14.93 -0.98 3.33
CA PRO A 111 13.70 -1.49 3.92
C PRO A 111 13.91 -2.81 4.67
N ASN A 112 13.37 -2.91 5.88
CA ASN A 112 13.33 -4.14 6.68
C ASN A 112 11.92 -4.76 6.65
N GLY A 113 11.84 -6.07 6.37
CA GLY A 113 10.57 -6.80 6.39
C GLY A 113 9.62 -6.47 5.24
N ILE A 114 9.93 -5.48 4.41
CA ILE A 114 9.18 -5.11 3.20
C ILE A 114 10.02 -5.27 1.94
N GLU A 115 9.34 -5.40 0.80
CA GLU A 115 9.92 -5.45 -0.54
C GLU A 115 9.05 -4.60 -1.46
N ILE A 116 9.68 -3.80 -2.32
CA ILE A 116 9.01 -2.91 -3.27
C ILE A 116 9.61 -3.22 -4.65
N PRO A 117 9.07 -4.23 -5.36
CA PRO A 117 9.63 -4.66 -6.64
C PRO A 117 9.57 -3.56 -7.71
N GLU A 118 8.49 -2.77 -7.68
CA GLU A 118 8.23 -1.65 -8.59
C GLU A 118 8.06 -0.37 -7.75
N PRO A 119 9.16 0.33 -7.44
CA PRO A 119 9.10 1.54 -6.62
C PRO A 119 8.52 2.74 -7.37
N VAL A 120 8.41 2.67 -8.70
CA VAL A 120 7.87 3.73 -9.55
C VAL A 120 6.64 3.20 -10.30
N PHE A 121 5.50 3.83 -10.08
CA PHE A 121 4.27 3.61 -10.83
C PHE A 121 4.05 4.77 -11.81
N LYS A 122 3.77 4.47 -13.07
CA LYS A 122 3.46 5.49 -14.10
C LYS A 122 1.95 5.75 -14.11
N ARG A 123 1.56 7.03 -14.11
CA ARG A 123 0.17 7.49 -14.15
C ARG A 123 -0.38 7.52 -15.56
#